data_AF-A0A149PFR7-F1
#
_entry.id   AF-A0A149PFR7-F1
#
_cell.length_a   1.000
_cell.length_b   1.000
_cell.length_c   1.000
_cell.angle_alpha   90.00
_cell.angle_beta   90.00
_cell.angle_gamma   90.00
#
_symmetry.space_group_name_H-M   'P 1'
#
loop_
_entity.id
_entity.type
_entity.pdbx_description
1 polymer ?
#
loop_
_entity_poly.entity_id
_entity_poly.type
_entity_poly.pdbx_seq_one_letter_code
_entity_poly.pdbx_strand_id
1 'polypeptide(L)' 'MWLAQVRRMHGRHDDARTLFARVLGSRNDVGLLAEQYDIRARRQCGNFPQTLSHDAVINTAIMLG' A
#
# COMPACT_ATOMS: atom_id res chain seq x y z
N MET A 1 -1.45 -1.81 -4.12
CA MET A 1 -1.37 -3.11 -3.41
C MET A 1 -1.32 -4.31 -4.34
N TRP A 2 -2.16 -4.36 -5.37
CA TRP A 2 -2.13 -5.38 -6.44
C TRP A 2 -0.73 -5.82 -6.91
N LEU A 3 0.20 -4.88 -7.17
CA LEU A 3 1.56 -5.23 -7.59
C LEU A 3 2.32 -6.06 -6.55
N ALA A 4 2.15 -5.82 -5.24
CA ALA A 4 2.79 -6.64 -4.21
C ALA A 4 2.23 -8.07 -4.22
N GLN A 5 0.91 -8.21 -4.40
CA GLN A 5 0.25 -9.52 -4.53
C GLN A 5 0.77 -10.27 -5.76
N VAL A 6 0.90 -9.60 -6.91
CA VAL A 6 1.47 -10.19 -8.13
C VAL A 6 2.92 -10.64 -7.93
N ARG A 7 3.76 -9.81 -7.28
CA ARG A 7 5.14 -10.18 -6.97
C ARG A 7 5.20 -11.42 -6.08
N ARG A 8 4.32 -11.50 -5.08
CA ARG A 8 4.18 -12.68 -4.22
C ARG A 8 3.77 -13.94 -4.99
N MET A 9 2.85 -13.84 -5.95
CA MET A 9 2.43 -14.97 -6.80
C MET A 9 3.54 -15.44 -7.74
N HIS A 10 4.42 -14.54 -8.18
CA HIS A 10 5.60 -14.86 -8.98
C HIS A 10 6.80 -15.38 -8.17
N GLY A 11 6.63 -15.69 -6.87
CA GLY A 11 7.71 -16.15 -6.00
C GLY A 11 8.71 -15.05 -5.63
N ARG A 12 8.41 -13.78 -5.91
CA ARG A 12 9.25 -12.62 -5.54
C ARG A 12 8.83 -12.06 -4.19
N HIS A 13 9.03 -12.87 -3.15
CA HIS A 13 8.54 -12.58 -1.80
C HIS A 13 9.14 -11.30 -1.20
N ASP A 14 10.46 -11.13 -1.30
CA ASP A 14 11.14 -9.97 -0.71
C ASP A 14 10.76 -8.66 -1.39
N ASP A 15 10.58 -8.69 -2.71
CA ASP A 15 10.08 -7.54 -3.47
C ASP A 15 8.65 -7.18 -3.08
N ALA A 16 7.80 -8.19 -2.87
CA ALA A 16 6.43 -7.99 -2.41
C ALA A 16 6.40 -7.32 -1.02
N ARG A 17 7.21 -7.81 -0.08
CA ARG A 17 7.33 -7.23 1.28
C ARG A 17 7.91 -5.82 1.24
N THR A 18 8.94 -5.59 0.43
CA THR A 18 9.57 -4.27 0.27
C THR A 18 8.58 -3.25 -0.27
N LEU A 19 7.83 -3.61 -1.31
CA LEU A 19 6.80 -2.74 -1.87
C LEU A 19 5.67 -2.48 -0.86
N PHE A 20 5.22 -3.51 -0.15
CA PHE A 20 4.20 -3.38 0.89
C PHE A 20 4.65 -2.42 2.01
N ALA A 21 5.86 -2.60 2.52
CA ALA A 21 6.45 -1.72 3.54
C ALA A 21 6.55 -0.26 3.07
N ARG A 22 6.89 -0.02 1.80
CA ARG A 22 6.95 1.33 1.23
C ARG A 22 5.58 2.02 1.23
N VAL A 23 4.51 1.31 0.87
CA VAL A 23 3.14 1.86 0.91
C VAL A 23 2.70 2.10 2.36
N LEU A 24 3.04 1.20 3.28
CA LEU A 24 2.79 1.43 4.69
C LEU A 24 3.55 2.65 5.24
N GLY A 25 4.71 2.96 4.69
CA GLY A 25 5.49 4.15 5.03
C GLY A 25 4.89 5.48 4.54
N SER A 26 3.90 5.47 3.63
CA SER A 26 3.25 6.68 3.14
C SER A 26 1.98 7.06 3.91
N ARG A 27 1.59 6.28 4.93
CA ARG A 27 0.47 6.60 5.83
C ARG A 27 0.75 7.87 6.62
N ASN A 28 -0.31 8.56 7.06
CA ASN A 28 -0.15 9.66 7.99
C ASN A 28 0.14 9.15 9.42
N ASP A 29 0.28 10.08 10.35
CA ASP A 29 0.53 9.88 11.78
C ASP A 29 -0.51 8.97 12.48
N VAL A 30 -1.77 9.00 12.03
CA VAL A 30 -2.84 8.12 12.53
C VAL A 30 -3.04 6.85 11.69
N GLY A 31 -2.15 6.57 10.75
CA GLY A 31 -2.15 5.32 9.97
C GLY A 31 -3.10 5.27 8.78
N LEU A 32 -3.65 6.41 8.34
CA LEU A 32 -4.62 6.50 7.25
C LEU A 32 -3.96 6.76 5.88
N LEU A 33 -4.62 6.26 4.83
CA LEU A 33 -4.28 6.46 3.42
C LEU A 33 -5.38 7.21 2.66
N ALA A 34 -4.96 8.10 1.77
CA ALA A 34 -5.79 8.66 0.71
C ALA A 34 -5.91 7.69 -0.47
N GLU A 35 -6.73 8.07 -1.43
CA GLU A 35 -6.90 7.37 -2.69
C GLU A 35 -5.62 7.37 -3.54
N GLN A 36 -4.88 8.48 -3.52
CA GLN A 36 -3.71 8.68 -4.36
C GLN A 36 -2.54 9.23 -3.56
N TYR A 37 -1.34 9.07 -4.12
CA TYR A 37 -0.13 9.67 -3.59
C TYR A 37 0.56 10.44 -4.71
N ASP A 38 0.70 11.74 -4.52
CA ASP A 38 1.44 12.60 -5.43
C ASP A 38 2.94 12.43 -5.17
N ILE A 39 3.64 11.84 -6.14
CA ILE A 39 5.08 11.56 -6.03
C ILE A 39 5.90 12.86 -6.16
N ARG A 40 5.42 13.85 -6.92
CA ARG A 40 6.15 15.12 -7.12
C ARG A 40 6.05 15.99 -5.87
N ALA A 41 4.84 16.15 -5.34
CA ALA A 41 4.60 16.89 -4.11
C ALA A 41 4.89 16.06 -2.84
N ARG A 42 5.17 14.76 -2.99
CA ARG A 42 5.46 13.80 -1.91
C ARG A 42 4.40 13.80 -0.80
N ARG A 43 3.13 13.81 -1.19
CA ARG A 43 1.99 13.86 -0.25
C ARG A 43 0.84 12.97 -0.67
N GLN A 44 0.02 12.59 0.29
CA GLN A 44 -1.29 12.00 0.02
C GLN A 44 -2.21 13.02 -0.65
N CYS A 45 -3.01 12.58 -1.62
CA CYS A 45 -3.95 13.43 -2.36
C CYS A 45 -5.20 12.65 -2.79
N GLY A 46 -6.24 13.38 -3.20
CA GLY A 46 -7.55 12.81 -3.52
C GLY A 46 -8.40 12.56 -2.27
N ASN A 47 -9.33 11.61 -2.37
CA ASN A 47 -10.25 11.30 -1.28
C ASN A 47 -9.51 10.80 -0.04
N PHE A 48 -9.89 11.32 1.13
CA PHE A 48 -9.24 11.02 2.40
C PHE A 48 -10.23 11.02 3.58
N PRO A 49 -10.21 9.99 4.46
CA PRO A 49 -9.52 8.71 4.28
C PRO A 49 -10.22 7.85 3.20
N GLN A 50 -9.45 7.05 2.45
CA GLN A 50 -10.04 6.23 1.39
C GLN A 50 -10.18 4.76 1.80
N THR A 51 -11.42 4.28 1.98
CA THR A 51 -11.72 2.92 2.45
C THR A 51 -11.11 1.83 1.57
N LEU A 52 -11.19 1.96 0.24
CA LEU A 52 -10.64 0.98 -0.70
C LEU A 52 -9.11 0.82 -0.58
N SER A 53 -8.39 1.91 -0.29
CA SER A 53 -6.94 1.86 -0.05
C SER A 53 -6.62 1.00 1.18
N HIS A 54 -7.45 1.09 2.23
CA HIS A 54 -7.28 0.31 3.45
C HIS A 54 -7.66 -1.16 3.26
N ASP A 55 -8.76 -1.44 2.55
CA ASP A 55 -9.16 -2.82 2.20
C ASP A 55 -8.05 -3.55 1.43
N ALA A 56 -7.46 -2.87 0.43
CA ALA A 56 -6.36 -3.44 -0.34
C ALA A 56 -5.11 -3.71 0.52
N VAL A 57 -4.85 -2.90 1.55
CA VAL A 57 -3.76 -3.11 2.51
C VAL A 57 -4.02 -4.37 3.34
N ILE A 58 -5.22 -4.51 3.91
CA ILE A 58 -5.62 -5.65 4.74
C ILE A 58 -5.50 -6.96 3.92
N ASN A 59 -6.08 -6.98 2.72
CA ASN A 59 -6.03 -8.15 1.84
C ASN A 59 -4.60 -8.52 1.45
N THR A 60 -3.72 -7.53 1.24
CA THR A 60 -2.31 -7.80 0.95
C THR A 60 -1.56 -8.30 2.18
N ALA A 61 -1.86 -7.77 3.38
CA ALA A 61 -1.26 -8.23 4.62
C ALA A 61 -1.56 -9.71 4.88
N ILE A 62 -2.82 -10.11 4.70
CA ILE A 62 -3.27 -11.52 4.83
C ILE A 62 -2.51 -12.43 3.84
N MET A 63 -2.26 -11.98 2.63
CA MET A 63 -1.56 -12.76 1.60
C MET A 63 -0.03 -12.87 1.83
N LEU A 64 0.56 -11.91 2.53
CA LEU A 64 2.01 -11.87 2.82
C LEU A 64 2.39 -12.50 4.16
N GLY A 65 1.43 -12.64 5.08
CA GLY A 65 1.54 -13.45 6.30
C GLY A 65 1.62 -14.94 5.98
#